data_AF-A0AAW8U4W4-F1
#
_entry.id   AF-A0AAW8U4W4-F1
#
_cell.length_a   1.000
_cell.length_b   1.000
_cell.length_c   1.000
_cell.angle_alpha   90.00
_cell.angle_beta   90.00
_cell.angle_gamma   90.00
#
_symmetry.space_group_name_H-M   'P 1'
#
loop_
_entity.id
_entity.type
_entity.pdbx_description
1 polymer ?
#
loop_
_entity_poly.entity_id
_entity_poly.type
_entity_poly.pdbx_seq_one_letter_code
_entity_poly.pdbx_strand_id
1 'polypeptide(L)'
;MKHCQNCGQENASHAAFCESCGHAFEVKKVNPCPSCGVDNEEEASFCENCGTKLAAETPAIDKQMKRCPNCQHELEEGAAFCDNCGTKVLEEKIEIEPQNVEPNEVPFPNVKEKVMQRPKQPVSKKNKIIGLVVAICLVFGGGLYAFLSQQNSQEKQIESLVVAIKNKDTSYLVDRMVTEDPSLTINEESLQPMLKYFEENKEEINTLKKALETQQFFNGFSLKAEGKVALLFTKYNIQVTPAYSTIESNVKNSVILMDGKEVATTDSNKYSKKIGPLIPGVYSFEATIKNKKDKKESTYTLLPKGEEPVDMRFVMVKIPIRSNMKDATVLINDKEAGKLTDGETEIGPLLWNNKMKVQLIKKTDTDQLKTDVKELKQVDVDEDSGTYPEIVLNFNSADDYDIESGIKLFYDDFSHVVDSNSHFEPNEFASKYYVDGDKNTSFSGIKDYINWCRERSSKREYEGVTFNVNVKSVEPLSNNTYKIKYNVVYRTTYPYSTKKTPRIEGFDYSDVKVQFEQDDDSNDVKNFKFIDMGDGGKKVEDNRANE
;
A
#
# COMPACT_ATOMS: atom_id res chain seq x y z
N MET A 1 -15.88 20.48 -17.34
CA MET A 1 -14.92 19.77 -16.47
C MET A 1 -14.21 20.78 -15.59
N LYS A 2 -13.74 20.40 -14.39
CA LYS A 2 -12.95 21.25 -13.48
C LYS A 2 -11.76 20.49 -12.92
N HIS A 3 -10.61 21.15 -12.78
CA HIS A 3 -9.40 20.52 -12.24
C HIS A 3 -9.33 20.64 -10.72
N CYS A 4 -8.93 19.56 -10.06
CA CYS A 4 -8.67 19.56 -8.63
C CYS A 4 -7.44 20.40 -8.30
N GLN A 5 -7.59 21.43 -7.45
CA GLN A 5 -6.46 22.27 -7.02
C GLN A 5 -5.43 21.51 -6.15
N ASN A 6 -5.81 20.36 -5.59
CA ASN A 6 -4.95 19.56 -4.73
C ASN A 6 -4.15 18.49 -5.50
N CYS A 7 -4.71 17.87 -6.54
CA CYS A 7 -4.07 16.75 -7.26
C CYS A 7 -4.03 16.88 -8.79
N GLY A 8 -4.64 17.92 -9.37
CA GLY A 8 -4.68 18.16 -10.81
C GLY A 8 -5.71 17.33 -11.60
N GLN A 9 -6.32 16.30 -11.00
CA GLN A 9 -7.30 15.43 -11.66
C GLN A 9 -8.44 16.25 -12.27
N GLU A 10 -8.82 15.91 -13.49
CA GLU A 10 -9.95 16.50 -14.20
C GLU A 10 -11.26 15.82 -13.75
N ASN A 11 -12.22 16.60 -13.26
CA ASN A 11 -13.47 16.11 -12.67
C ASN A 11 -14.68 16.69 -13.42
N ALA A 12 -15.84 16.04 -13.27
CA ALA A 12 -17.11 16.61 -13.74
C ALA A 12 -17.35 17.99 -13.11
N SER A 13 -17.95 18.93 -13.85
CA SER A 13 -18.16 20.31 -13.37
C SER A 13 -19.00 20.38 -12.08
N HIS A 14 -19.95 19.45 -11.93
CA HIS A 14 -20.85 19.34 -10.77
C HIS A 14 -20.31 18.43 -9.65
N ALA A 15 -19.10 17.86 -9.78
CA ALA A 15 -18.54 16.99 -8.75
C ALA A 15 -18.39 17.75 -7.41
N ALA A 16 -18.97 17.25 -6.32
CA ALA A 16 -18.83 17.87 -5.00
C ALA A 16 -17.45 17.58 -4.37
N PHE A 17 -16.81 16.49 -4.78
CA PHE A 17 -15.49 16.06 -4.32
C PHE A 17 -14.65 15.58 -5.50
N CYS A 18 -13.33 15.63 -5.36
CA CYS A 18 -12.41 15.06 -6.34
C CYS A 18 -12.44 13.53 -6.29
N GLU A 19 -12.67 12.88 -7.44
CA GLU A 19 -12.77 11.42 -7.56
C GLU A 19 -11.45 10.69 -7.26
N SER A 20 -10.31 11.37 -7.40
CA SER A 20 -8.99 10.78 -7.16
C SER A 20 -8.50 10.98 -5.73
N CYS A 21 -8.63 12.19 -5.17
CA CYS A 21 -8.03 12.53 -3.87
C CYS A 21 -9.02 12.92 -2.77
N GLY A 22 -10.33 12.95 -3.05
CA GLY A 22 -11.38 13.26 -2.06
C GLY A 22 -11.47 14.72 -1.63
N HIS A 23 -10.67 15.63 -2.20
CA HIS A 23 -10.75 17.06 -1.90
C HIS A 23 -12.13 17.63 -2.24
N ALA A 24 -12.79 18.26 -1.27
CA ALA A 24 -14.10 18.88 -1.45
C ALA A 24 -13.97 20.14 -2.32
N PHE A 25 -14.79 20.24 -3.35
CA PHE A 25 -14.90 21.48 -4.13
C PHE A 25 -15.85 22.45 -3.42
N GLU A 26 -15.59 23.75 -3.51
CA GLU A 26 -16.56 24.75 -3.10
C GLU A 26 -17.82 24.63 -3.97
N VAL A 27 -18.89 24.09 -3.39
CA VAL A 27 -20.19 23.99 -4.05
C VAL A 27 -20.83 25.37 -3.98
N LYS A 28 -20.86 26.10 -5.10
CA LYS A 28 -21.76 27.25 -5.23
C LYS A 28 -23.18 26.73 -5.08
N LYS A 29 -23.88 27.20 -4.05
CA LYS A 29 -25.30 26.92 -3.89
C LYS A 29 -26.05 27.55 -5.07
N VAL A 30 -26.92 26.76 -5.68
CA VAL A 30 -27.74 27.15 -6.84
C VAL A 30 -29.21 26.94 -6.51
N ASN A 31 -30.08 27.77 -7.08
CA ASN A 31 -31.53 27.69 -6.96
C ASN A 31 -32.13 27.17 -8.29
N PRO A 32 -32.38 25.86 -8.41
CA PRO A 32 -32.88 25.26 -9.65
C PRO A 32 -34.33 25.71 -9.92
N CYS A 33 -34.59 26.18 -11.14
CA CYS A 33 -35.92 26.66 -11.52
C CYS A 33 -36.93 25.51 -11.52
N PRO A 34 -38.05 25.59 -10.78
CA PRO A 34 -39.03 24.51 -10.68
C PRO A 34 -39.82 24.29 -11.99
N SER A 35 -39.79 25.24 -12.93
CA SER A 35 -40.48 25.10 -14.22
C SER A 35 -39.61 24.52 -15.33
N CYS A 36 -38.31 24.84 -15.39
CA CYS A 36 -37.45 24.46 -16.51
C CYS A 36 -36.16 23.73 -16.10
N GLY A 37 -35.86 23.63 -14.81
CA GLY A 37 -34.72 22.90 -14.28
C GLY A 37 -33.35 23.57 -14.44
N VAL A 38 -33.29 24.82 -14.95
CA VAL A 38 -32.02 25.55 -15.03
C VAL A 38 -31.58 26.03 -13.64
N ASP A 39 -30.29 25.91 -13.35
CA ASP A 39 -29.69 26.42 -12.11
C ASP A 39 -29.55 27.94 -12.16
N ASN A 40 -30.00 28.65 -11.12
CA ASN A 40 -29.84 30.10 -10.97
C ASN A 40 -28.99 30.39 -9.72
N GLU A 41 -28.51 31.63 -9.56
CA GLU A 41 -27.86 32.04 -8.31
C GLU A 41 -28.82 31.89 -7.11
N GLU A 42 -28.29 31.56 -5.93
CA GLU A 42 -29.08 31.25 -4.72
C GLU A 42 -30.14 32.33 -4.40
N GLU A 43 -29.82 33.60 -4.66
CA GLU A 43 -30.68 34.78 -4.37
C GLU A 43 -31.48 35.28 -5.60
N ALA A 44 -31.38 34.61 -6.76
CA ALA A 44 -32.05 35.04 -7.98
C ALA A 44 -33.58 35.04 -7.78
N SER A 45 -34.23 36.19 -7.98
CA SER A 45 -35.69 36.32 -7.80
C SER A 45 -36.51 35.79 -8.99
N PHE A 46 -35.87 35.66 -10.16
CA PHE A 46 -36.50 35.17 -11.37
C PHE A 46 -35.49 34.31 -12.14
N CYS A 47 -35.99 33.26 -12.79
CA CYS A 47 -35.19 32.37 -13.62
C CYS A 47 -34.64 33.14 -14.83
N GLU A 48 -33.33 33.12 -15.01
CA GLU A 48 -32.66 33.83 -16.12
C GLU A 48 -33.06 33.30 -17.50
N ASN A 49 -33.48 32.03 -17.58
CA ASN A 49 -33.81 31.37 -18.83
C ASN A 49 -35.30 31.51 -19.20
N CYS A 50 -36.23 31.30 -18.27
CA CYS A 50 -37.66 31.25 -18.57
C CYS A 50 -38.51 32.31 -17.86
N GLY A 51 -37.91 33.16 -17.02
CA GLY A 51 -38.60 34.26 -16.32
C GLY A 51 -39.51 33.83 -15.16
N THR A 52 -39.57 32.54 -14.83
CA THR A 52 -40.35 32.03 -13.68
C THR A 52 -39.81 32.64 -12.39
N LYS A 53 -40.69 33.19 -11.55
CA LYS A 53 -40.32 33.74 -10.25
C LYS A 53 -39.84 32.62 -9.31
N LEU A 54 -38.63 32.77 -8.78
CA LEU A 54 -38.02 31.82 -7.86
C LEU A 54 -38.30 32.29 -6.41
N ALA A 55 -38.67 31.37 -5.53
CA ALA A 55 -38.99 31.70 -4.15
C ALA A 55 -37.68 31.91 -3.36
N ALA A 56 -37.49 33.10 -2.81
CA ALA A 56 -36.42 33.37 -1.85
C ALA A 56 -36.87 32.92 -0.45
N GLU A 57 -36.17 31.97 0.16
CA GLU A 57 -36.45 31.57 1.54
C GLU A 57 -36.04 32.69 2.50
N THR A 58 -37.01 33.25 3.20
CA THR A 58 -36.80 33.94 4.49
C THR A 58 -37.17 32.97 5.62
N PRO A 59 -36.52 33.03 6.80
CA PRO A 59 -36.60 31.98 7.79
C PRO A 59 -38.02 31.85 8.36
N ALA A 60 -38.47 30.59 8.47
CA ALA A 60 -39.81 30.22 8.90
C ALA A 60 -40.14 30.69 10.33
N ILE A 61 -41.22 31.45 10.45
CA ILE A 61 -41.97 31.63 11.70
C ILE A 61 -43.14 30.64 11.68
N ASP A 62 -43.26 29.94 12.81
CA ASP A 62 -44.20 28.93 13.27
C ASP A 62 -45.63 28.99 12.68
N LYS A 63 -46.02 27.93 11.94
CA LYS A 63 -47.42 27.60 11.61
C LYS A 63 -47.79 26.30 12.33
N GLN A 64 -48.63 26.43 13.35
CA GLN A 64 -49.12 25.32 14.17
C GLN A 64 -50.07 24.42 13.36
N MET A 65 -49.59 23.25 12.94
CA MET A 65 -50.36 22.24 12.21
C MET A 65 -51.26 21.43 13.17
N LYS A 66 -52.55 21.27 12.82
CA LYS A 66 -53.48 20.40 13.55
C LYS A 66 -53.31 18.95 13.10
N ARG A 67 -53.10 18.03 14.05
CA ARG A 67 -53.04 16.57 13.83
C ARG A 67 -54.37 15.92 14.16
N CYS A 68 -54.73 14.87 13.44
CA CYS A 68 -55.91 14.08 13.73
C CYS A 68 -55.85 13.51 15.16
N PRO A 69 -56.88 13.72 16.01
CA PRO A 69 -56.86 13.24 17.40
C PRO A 69 -56.88 11.70 17.52
N ASN A 70 -57.23 10.99 16.45
CA ASN A 70 -57.31 9.53 16.46
C ASN A 70 -56.03 8.86 15.94
N CYS A 71 -55.49 9.28 14.79
CA CYS A 71 -54.33 8.62 14.15
C CYS A 71 -53.08 9.50 14.03
N GLN A 72 -53.14 10.76 14.49
CA GLN A 72 -52.03 11.72 14.47
C GLN A 72 -51.49 12.10 13.08
N HIS A 73 -52.17 11.64 12.02
CA HIS A 73 -51.94 12.10 10.66
C HIS A 73 -52.25 13.60 10.55
N GLU A 74 -51.47 14.30 9.74
CA GLU A 74 -51.66 15.73 9.51
C GLU A 74 -52.96 15.96 8.77
N LEU A 75 -53.73 16.96 9.21
CA LEU A 75 -54.99 17.33 8.57
C LEU A 75 -54.75 18.54 7.69
N GLU A 76 -55.27 18.48 6.46
CA GLU A 76 -55.37 19.66 5.62
C GLU A 76 -56.31 20.71 6.24
N GLU A 77 -56.03 21.98 5.98
CA GLU A 77 -56.75 23.12 6.54
C GLU A 77 -58.23 23.08 6.09
N GLY A 78 -59.17 22.89 7.03
CA GLY A 78 -60.61 22.77 6.74
C GLY A 78 -61.12 21.35 6.46
N ALA A 79 -60.32 20.30 6.69
CA ALA A 79 -60.74 18.91 6.47
C ALA A 79 -61.87 18.48 7.43
N ALA A 80 -63.04 18.12 6.89
CA ALA A 80 -64.19 17.63 7.66
C ALA A 80 -64.02 16.18 8.18
N PHE A 81 -63.14 15.40 7.55
CA PHE A 81 -62.79 14.03 7.92
C PHE A 81 -61.31 13.79 7.66
N CYS A 82 -60.66 12.95 8.48
CA CYS A 82 -59.30 12.49 8.22
C CYS A 82 -59.29 11.51 7.03
N ASP A 83 -58.49 11.81 6.03
CA ASP A 83 -58.24 11.01 4.83
C ASP A 83 -57.55 9.67 5.12
N ASN A 84 -56.73 9.60 6.18
CA ASN A 84 -56.00 8.39 6.54
C ASN A 84 -56.87 7.40 7.35
N CYS A 85 -57.64 7.87 8.34
CA CYS A 85 -58.40 6.98 9.23
C CYS A 85 -59.93 7.16 9.19
N GLY A 86 -60.46 8.10 8.41
CA GLY A 86 -61.91 8.33 8.25
C GLY A 86 -62.60 9.02 9.43
N THR A 87 -61.85 9.45 10.45
CA THR A 87 -62.44 10.08 11.65
C THR A 87 -62.93 11.50 11.34
N LYS A 88 -64.18 11.81 11.69
CA LYS A 88 -64.78 13.14 11.49
C LYS A 88 -64.13 14.19 12.41
N VAL A 89 -63.76 15.33 11.85
CA VAL A 89 -63.15 16.45 12.58
C VAL A 89 -64.19 17.56 12.65
N LEU A 90 -64.59 17.96 13.85
CA LEU A 90 -65.66 18.94 14.06
C LEU A 90 -65.09 20.37 14.07
N GLU A 91 -65.60 21.24 13.20
CA GLU A 91 -65.37 22.68 13.28
C GLU A 91 -66.45 23.34 14.16
N GLU A 92 -66.03 24.13 15.15
CA GLU A 92 -66.88 25.09 15.85
C GLU A 92 -67.12 26.31 14.95
N LYS A 93 -68.38 26.55 14.60
CA LYS A 93 -68.80 27.75 13.85
C LYS A 93 -69.53 28.69 14.79
N ILE A 94 -68.97 29.88 14.96
CA ILE A 94 -69.53 31.00 15.73
C ILE A 94 -70.82 31.48 15.05
N GLU A 95 -71.88 31.64 15.86
CA GLU A 95 -73.23 32.10 15.52
C GLU A 95 -73.31 33.58 15.16
N ILE A 96 -74.25 33.93 14.25
CA ILE A 96 -74.96 35.22 14.23
C ILE A 96 -76.44 34.96 13.90
N GLU A 97 -77.33 35.29 14.85
CA GLU A 97 -78.82 35.38 14.83
C GLU A 97 -79.33 36.63 14.06
N PRO A 98 -80.65 36.96 13.92
CA PRO A 98 -81.95 36.23 14.04
C PRO A 98 -82.85 36.46 12.76
N GLN A 99 -84.06 35.93 12.52
CA GLN A 99 -85.36 36.10 13.18
C GLN A 99 -86.44 35.15 12.59
N ASN A 100 -87.12 34.43 13.49
CA ASN A 100 -88.57 34.17 13.62
C ASN A 100 -89.53 34.26 12.41
N VAL A 101 -90.14 33.13 11.99
CA VAL A 101 -91.61 32.97 11.69
C VAL A 101 -92.00 31.47 11.77
N GLU A 102 -92.90 31.13 12.69
CA GLU A 102 -93.73 29.89 12.74
C GLU A 102 -95.03 30.08 11.91
N PRO A 103 -95.89 29.06 11.68
CA PRO A 103 -95.69 27.71 11.13
C PRO A 103 -96.66 27.47 9.92
N ASN A 104 -96.56 26.34 9.22
CA ASN A 104 -97.73 25.72 8.57
C ASN A 104 -97.45 24.26 8.21
N GLU A 105 -98.03 23.35 8.99
CA GLU A 105 -98.25 21.95 8.63
C GLU A 105 -99.68 21.76 8.12
N VAL A 106 -99.82 20.99 7.04
CA VAL A 106 -100.99 20.14 6.75
C VAL A 106 -100.55 18.96 5.86
N PRO A 107 -101.27 17.81 5.84
CA PRO A 107 -100.83 16.59 6.53
C PRO A 107 -100.85 15.35 5.60
N PHE A 108 -100.81 14.15 6.20
CA PHE A 108 -101.26 12.80 5.74
C PHE A 108 -100.15 11.72 5.76
N PRO A 109 -100.51 10.45 6.00
CA PRO A 109 -101.30 9.92 7.09
C PRO A 109 -100.55 8.80 7.86
N ASN A 110 -101.00 8.58 9.09
CA ASN A 110 -100.45 7.60 10.02
C ASN A 110 -100.99 6.19 9.70
N VAL A 111 -100.13 5.28 9.24
CA VAL A 111 -100.43 3.84 9.15
C VAL A 111 -99.67 3.13 10.26
N LYS A 112 -100.40 2.59 11.24
CA LYS A 112 -99.85 1.71 12.28
C LYS A 112 -99.61 0.32 11.67
N GLU A 113 -98.36 -0.01 11.38
CA GLU A 113 -97.96 -1.41 11.18
C GLU A 113 -97.70 -2.09 12.53
N LYS A 114 -98.42 -3.19 12.76
CA LYS A 114 -98.18 -4.11 13.87
C LYS A 114 -96.89 -4.87 13.61
N VAL A 115 -95.86 -4.62 14.42
CA VAL A 115 -94.65 -5.44 14.47
C VAL A 115 -94.99 -6.81 15.06
N MET A 116 -94.98 -7.84 14.21
CA MET A 116 -95.04 -9.24 14.62
C MET A 116 -93.63 -9.64 15.12
N GLN A 117 -93.46 -9.71 16.44
CA GLN A 117 -92.20 -10.14 17.05
C GLN A 117 -91.99 -11.65 16.81
N ARG A 118 -90.87 -12.01 16.17
CA ARG A 118 -90.37 -13.40 16.16
C ARG A 118 -89.89 -13.78 17.57
N PRO A 119 -90.31 -14.93 18.13
CA PRO A 119 -89.82 -15.37 19.43
C PRO A 119 -88.32 -15.70 19.35
N LYS A 120 -87.50 -14.99 20.15
CA LYS A 120 -86.11 -15.39 20.43
C LYS A 120 -86.14 -16.64 21.30
N GLN A 121 -85.68 -17.77 20.77
CA GLN A 121 -85.51 -18.98 21.57
C GLN A 121 -84.40 -18.80 22.62
N PRO A 122 -84.56 -19.34 23.85
CA PRO A 122 -83.57 -19.22 24.91
C PRO A 122 -82.38 -20.17 24.65
N VAL A 123 -81.24 -19.62 24.22
CA VAL A 123 -79.97 -20.34 24.17
C VAL A 123 -79.52 -20.74 25.58
N SER A 124 -79.29 -22.03 25.78
CA SER A 124 -78.90 -22.62 27.08
C SER A 124 -77.58 -22.03 27.61
N LYS A 125 -77.45 -21.93 28.94
CA LYS A 125 -76.31 -21.30 29.64
C LYS A 125 -74.93 -21.88 29.28
N LYS A 126 -74.85 -23.08 28.68
CA LYS A 126 -73.59 -23.67 28.18
C LYS A 126 -73.12 -23.06 26.86
N ASN A 127 -74.02 -22.62 25.98
CA ASN A 127 -73.67 -22.06 24.67
C ASN A 127 -73.18 -20.61 24.73
N LYS A 128 -73.55 -19.87 25.79
CA LYS A 128 -73.02 -18.51 26.05
C LYS A 128 -71.55 -18.53 26.49
N ILE A 129 -71.16 -19.54 27.27
CA ILE A 129 -69.76 -19.73 27.69
C ILE A 129 -68.91 -20.15 26.49
N ILE A 130 -69.41 -21.04 25.64
CA ILE A 130 -68.71 -21.44 24.39
C ILE A 130 -68.55 -20.24 23.46
N GLY A 131 -69.60 -19.42 23.26
CA GLY A 131 -69.51 -18.20 22.46
C GLY A 131 -68.53 -17.16 23.04
N LEU A 132 -68.49 -16.99 24.37
CA LEU A 132 -67.54 -16.11 25.05
C LEU A 132 -66.10 -16.62 24.93
N VAL A 133 -65.88 -17.93 25.14
CA VAL A 133 -64.56 -18.56 25.01
C VAL A 133 -64.07 -18.49 23.57
N VAL A 134 -64.92 -18.73 22.57
CA VAL A 134 -64.57 -18.57 21.15
C VAL A 134 -64.25 -17.11 20.82
N ALA A 135 -65.03 -16.15 21.32
CA ALA A 135 -64.74 -14.73 21.13
C ALA A 135 -63.41 -14.31 21.78
N ILE A 136 -63.13 -14.80 23.00
CA ILE A 136 -61.86 -14.61 23.70
C ILE A 136 -60.72 -15.26 22.89
N CYS A 137 -60.84 -16.51 22.46
CA CYS A 137 -59.85 -17.19 21.63
C CYS A 137 -59.62 -16.49 20.29
N LEU A 138 -60.64 -15.87 19.69
CA LEU A 138 -60.50 -15.10 18.46
C LEU A 138 -59.82 -13.75 18.69
N VAL A 139 -60.08 -13.08 19.81
CA VAL A 139 -59.41 -11.81 20.17
C VAL A 139 -57.96 -12.06 20.57
N PHE A 140 -57.70 -13.03 21.46
CA PHE A 140 -56.36 -13.40 21.86
C PHE A 140 -55.58 -14.09 20.73
N GLY A 141 -56.24 -14.96 19.96
CA GLY A 141 -55.65 -15.59 18.78
C GLY A 141 -55.39 -14.59 17.66
N GLY A 142 -56.28 -13.62 17.44
CA GLY A 142 -56.11 -12.53 16.49
C GLY A 142 -54.99 -11.56 16.91
N GLY A 143 -54.91 -11.21 18.20
CA GLY A 143 -53.82 -10.41 18.75
C GLY A 143 -52.47 -11.14 18.69
N LEU A 144 -52.44 -12.42 19.04
CA LEU A 144 -51.25 -13.27 18.92
C LEU A 144 -50.83 -13.43 17.45
N TYR A 145 -51.79 -13.65 16.55
CA TYR A 145 -51.52 -13.73 15.11
C TYR A 145 -50.98 -12.40 14.57
N ALA A 146 -51.57 -11.25 14.94
CA ALA A 146 -51.09 -9.94 14.55
C ALA A 146 -49.64 -9.70 15.03
N PHE A 147 -49.35 -10.00 16.31
CA PHE A 147 -48.01 -9.91 16.87
C PHE A 147 -47.00 -10.82 16.16
N LEU A 148 -47.35 -12.09 15.94
CA LEU A 148 -46.50 -13.04 15.23
C LEU A 148 -46.33 -12.66 13.75
N SER A 149 -47.36 -12.13 13.10
CA SER A 149 -47.31 -11.66 11.72
C SER A 149 -46.39 -10.46 11.55
N GLN A 150 -46.34 -9.58 12.56
CA GLN A 150 -45.44 -8.44 12.59
C GLN A 150 -43.99 -8.89 12.79
N GLN A 151 -43.72 -9.83 13.69
CA GLN A 151 -42.36 -10.37 13.87
C GLN A 151 -41.86 -11.16 12.66
N ASN A 152 -42.76 -11.86 11.96
CA ASN A 152 -42.44 -12.66 10.80
C ASN A 152 -42.62 -11.90 9.48
N SER A 153 -42.68 -10.57 9.51
CA SER A 153 -42.73 -9.75 8.29
C SER A 153 -41.43 -9.87 7.48
N GLN A 154 -41.51 -9.58 6.17
CA GLN A 154 -40.34 -9.59 5.29
C GLN A 154 -39.23 -8.67 5.84
N GLU A 155 -39.58 -7.45 6.23
CA GLU A 155 -38.65 -6.46 6.77
C GLU A 155 -37.93 -6.95 8.03
N LYS A 156 -38.66 -7.53 9.01
CA LYS A 156 -38.07 -8.05 10.24
C LYS A 156 -37.18 -9.27 10.00
N GLN A 157 -37.55 -10.13 9.05
CA GLN A 157 -36.72 -11.25 8.65
C GLN A 157 -35.42 -10.80 7.95
N ILE A 158 -35.49 -9.79 7.07
CA ILE A 158 -34.31 -9.17 6.43
C ILE A 158 -33.41 -8.51 7.48
N GLU A 159 -33.98 -7.76 8.42
CA GLU A 159 -33.20 -7.17 9.52
C GLU A 159 -32.47 -8.24 10.32
N SER A 160 -33.13 -9.36 10.62
CA SER A 160 -32.51 -10.49 11.34
C SER A 160 -31.38 -11.14 10.53
N LEU A 161 -31.54 -11.28 9.20
CA LEU A 161 -30.48 -11.76 8.30
C LEU A 161 -29.27 -10.83 8.33
N VAL A 162 -29.49 -9.52 8.23
CA VAL A 162 -28.43 -8.51 8.25
C VAL A 162 -27.71 -8.49 9.61
N VAL A 163 -28.45 -8.58 10.72
CA VAL A 163 -27.88 -8.70 12.07
C VAL A 163 -27.06 -9.98 12.20
N ALA A 164 -27.54 -11.11 11.66
CA ALA A 164 -26.80 -12.36 11.66
C ALA A 164 -25.49 -12.28 10.88
N ILE A 165 -25.46 -11.60 9.72
CA ILE A 165 -24.22 -11.32 8.97
C ILE A 165 -23.26 -10.48 9.82
N LYS A 166 -23.75 -9.36 10.39
CA LYS A 166 -22.94 -8.46 11.24
C LYS A 166 -22.36 -9.17 12.46
N ASN A 167 -23.14 -10.06 13.08
CA ASN A 167 -22.75 -10.80 14.27
C ASN A 167 -22.05 -12.13 13.95
N LYS A 168 -21.86 -12.46 12.68
CA LYS A 168 -21.27 -13.73 12.20
C LYS A 168 -21.98 -14.97 12.76
N ASP A 169 -23.32 -14.92 12.86
CA ASP A 169 -24.15 -16.04 13.32
C ASP A 169 -24.30 -17.07 12.18
N THR A 170 -23.26 -17.90 12.01
CA THR A 170 -23.17 -18.91 10.96
C THR A 170 -24.29 -19.94 11.05
N SER A 171 -24.65 -20.36 12.26
CA SER A 171 -25.71 -21.34 12.48
C SER A 171 -27.06 -20.84 11.97
N TYR A 172 -27.42 -19.58 12.25
CA TYR A 172 -28.63 -18.98 11.69
C TYR A 172 -28.52 -18.81 10.17
N LEU A 173 -27.39 -18.35 9.66
CA LEU A 173 -27.21 -18.11 8.22
C LEU A 173 -27.30 -19.39 7.39
N VAL A 174 -26.72 -20.51 7.86
CA VAL A 174 -26.83 -21.81 7.16
C VAL A 174 -28.29 -22.25 6.98
N ASP A 175 -29.17 -22.03 7.96
CA ASP A 175 -30.61 -22.35 7.84
C ASP A 175 -31.37 -21.38 6.93
N ARG A 176 -30.83 -20.18 6.73
CA ARG A 176 -31.53 -19.05 6.11
C ARG A 176 -30.95 -18.65 4.76
N MET A 177 -30.00 -19.43 4.25
CA MET A 177 -29.38 -19.29 2.95
C MET A 177 -29.67 -20.53 2.10
N VAL A 178 -30.01 -20.31 0.84
CA VAL A 178 -30.35 -21.36 -0.12
C VAL A 178 -29.62 -21.10 -1.44
N THR A 179 -29.46 -22.13 -2.25
CA THR A 179 -28.89 -22.00 -3.59
C THR A 179 -29.65 -22.88 -4.57
N GLU A 180 -29.63 -22.51 -5.84
CA GLU A 180 -30.19 -23.31 -6.94
C GLU A 180 -29.12 -24.18 -7.60
N ASP A 181 -27.84 -23.96 -7.27
CA ASP A 181 -26.74 -24.78 -7.74
C ASP A 181 -26.56 -25.99 -6.80
N PRO A 182 -26.88 -27.22 -7.25
CA PRO A 182 -26.82 -28.40 -6.38
C PRO A 182 -25.38 -28.80 -6.01
N SER A 183 -24.37 -28.23 -6.69
CA SER A 183 -22.96 -28.48 -6.39
C SER A 183 -22.37 -27.49 -5.38
N LEU A 184 -23.09 -26.42 -5.05
CA LEU A 184 -22.71 -25.49 -3.98
C LEU A 184 -23.24 -25.98 -2.63
N THR A 185 -22.33 -26.26 -1.70
CA THR A 185 -22.68 -26.58 -0.31
C THR A 185 -22.60 -25.32 0.54
N ILE A 186 -23.67 -25.03 1.30
CA ILE A 186 -23.71 -23.94 2.28
C ILE A 186 -23.53 -24.55 3.68
N ASN A 187 -22.42 -24.23 4.34
CA ASN A 187 -22.10 -24.61 5.71
C ASN A 187 -21.29 -23.48 6.39
N GLU A 188 -20.93 -23.65 7.66
CA GLU A 188 -20.22 -22.61 8.42
C GLU A 188 -18.88 -22.19 7.79
N GLU A 189 -18.18 -23.13 7.15
CA GLU A 189 -16.89 -22.90 6.53
C GLU A 189 -17.04 -22.15 5.19
N SER A 190 -17.97 -22.57 4.34
CA SER A 190 -18.21 -21.92 3.05
C SER A 190 -18.72 -20.48 3.19
N LEU A 191 -19.29 -20.11 4.35
CA LEU A 191 -19.76 -18.76 4.64
C LEU A 191 -18.65 -17.78 5.05
N GLN A 192 -17.48 -18.27 5.48
CA GLN A 192 -16.41 -17.39 5.97
C GLN A 192 -15.97 -16.33 4.95
N PRO A 193 -15.79 -16.65 3.64
CA PRO A 193 -15.44 -15.66 2.63
C PRO A 193 -16.49 -14.54 2.49
N MET A 194 -17.78 -14.88 2.56
CA MET A 194 -18.88 -13.90 2.53
C MET A 194 -18.88 -13.02 3.78
N LEU A 195 -18.70 -13.61 4.96
CA LEU A 195 -18.64 -12.86 6.21
C LEU A 195 -17.45 -11.88 6.22
N LYS A 196 -16.29 -12.33 5.74
CA LYS A 196 -15.10 -11.49 5.55
C LYS A 196 -15.37 -10.33 4.59
N TYR A 197 -16.04 -10.59 3.47
CA TYR A 197 -16.42 -9.56 2.50
C TYR A 197 -17.23 -8.43 3.11
N PHE A 198 -18.30 -8.76 3.86
CA PHE A 198 -19.15 -7.76 4.51
C PHE A 198 -18.49 -7.09 5.72
N GLU A 199 -17.54 -7.76 6.38
CA GLU A 199 -16.73 -7.17 7.45
C GLU A 199 -15.77 -6.10 6.90
N GLU A 200 -15.12 -6.38 5.77
CA GLU A 200 -14.22 -5.45 5.08
C GLU A 200 -14.99 -4.31 4.37
N ASN A 201 -16.23 -4.57 3.91
CA ASN A 201 -17.07 -3.63 3.17
C ASN A 201 -18.37 -3.30 3.93
N LYS A 202 -18.26 -2.70 5.11
CA LYS A 202 -19.41 -2.48 6.03
C LYS A 202 -20.59 -1.73 5.40
N GLU A 203 -20.32 -0.79 4.50
CA GLU A 203 -21.38 -0.03 3.80
C GLU A 203 -22.22 -0.91 2.87
N GLU A 204 -21.62 -1.96 2.32
CA GLU A 204 -22.32 -2.88 1.42
C GLU A 204 -23.38 -3.73 2.13
N ILE A 205 -23.30 -3.88 3.45
CA ILE A 205 -24.36 -4.54 4.22
C ILE A 205 -25.68 -3.76 4.11
N ASN A 206 -25.61 -2.43 4.12
CA ASN A 206 -26.80 -1.59 3.97
C ASN A 206 -27.34 -1.65 2.53
N THR A 207 -26.45 -1.75 1.54
CA THR A 207 -26.83 -1.96 0.14
C THR A 207 -27.47 -3.32 -0.09
N LEU A 208 -26.92 -4.39 0.52
CA LEU A 208 -27.54 -5.71 0.53
C LEU A 208 -28.93 -5.64 1.16
N LYS A 209 -29.07 -5.03 2.34
CA LYS A 209 -30.37 -4.87 3.01
C LYS A 209 -31.40 -4.26 2.07
N LYS A 210 -31.06 -3.11 1.47
CA LYS A 210 -31.93 -2.41 0.52
C LYS A 210 -32.27 -3.28 -0.69
N ALA A 211 -31.29 -3.99 -1.25
CA ALA A 211 -31.52 -4.89 -2.37
C ALA A 211 -32.46 -6.04 -2.00
N LEU A 212 -32.33 -6.64 -0.81
CA LEU A 212 -33.24 -7.67 -0.33
C LEU A 212 -34.66 -7.12 -0.12
N GLU A 213 -34.79 -5.91 0.43
CA GLU A 213 -36.09 -5.25 0.62
C GLU A 213 -36.80 -4.97 -0.72
N THR A 214 -36.04 -4.56 -1.74
CA THR A 214 -36.54 -4.27 -3.08
C THR A 214 -36.53 -5.48 -4.02
N GLN A 215 -36.20 -6.69 -3.52
CA GLN A 215 -36.07 -7.93 -4.30
C GLN A 215 -35.10 -7.83 -5.49
N GLN A 216 -34.07 -7.00 -5.36
CA GLN A 216 -33.00 -6.85 -6.32
C GLN A 216 -31.84 -7.81 -6.04
N PHE A 217 -31.06 -8.08 -7.10
CA PHE A 217 -29.81 -8.83 -7.01
C PHE A 217 -28.68 -7.92 -6.55
N PHE A 218 -27.87 -8.39 -5.61
CA PHE A 218 -26.67 -7.71 -5.14
C PHE A 218 -25.51 -8.70 -4.96
N ASN A 219 -24.47 -8.59 -5.78
CA ASN A 219 -23.20 -9.33 -5.64
C ASN A 219 -23.35 -10.84 -5.39
N GLY A 220 -24.37 -11.46 -5.98
CA GLY A 220 -24.65 -12.90 -5.84
C GLY A 220 -25.68 -13.26 -4.77
N PHE A 221 -26.30 -12.26 -4.15
CA PHE A 221 -27.32 -12.42 -3.14
C PHE A 221 -28.64 -11.81 -3.61
N SER A 222 -29.74 -12.53 -3.39
CA SER A 222 -31.10 -12.02 -3.59
C SER A 222 -32.05 -12.62 -2.55
N LEU A 223 -33.25 -12.07 -2.44
CA LEU A 223 -34.25 -12.60 -1.51
C LEU A 223 -35.09 -13.67 -2.20
N LYS A 224 -35.34 -14.80 -1.51
CA LYS A 224 -36.23 -15.87 -1.98
C LYS A 224 -37.25 -16.25 -0.93
N ALA A 225 -38.53 -16.15 -1.28
CA ALA A 225 -39.64 -16.58 -0.45
C ALA A 225 -39.84 -18.09 -0.61
N GLU A 226 -39.33 -18.88 0.34
CA GLU A 226 -39.38 -20.34 0.30
C GLU A 226 -39.52 -20.95 1.69
N GLY A 227 -40.58 -21.77 1.85
CA GLY A 227 -40.90 -22.44 3.11
C GLY A 227 -41.83 -21.63 4.03
N LYS A 228 -42.01 -22.14 5.25
CA LYS A 228 -42.88 -21.54 6.26
C LYS A 228 -42.18 -21.44 7.62
N VAL A 229 -42.33 -20.29 8.29
CA VAL A 229 -41.98 -20.11 9.70
C VAL A 229 -43.22 -20.33 10.54
N ALA A 230 -43.09 -21.12 11.61
CA ALA A 230 -44.19 -21.46 12.52
C ALA A 230 -45.47 -21.93 11.81
N LEU A 231 -45.31 -22.67 10.70
CA LEU A 231 -46.38 -23.21 9.83
C LEU A 231 -47.30 -22.19 9.12
N LEU A 232 -47.23 -20.91 9.45
CA LEU A 232 -48.18 -19.89 9.00
C LEU A 232 -47.54 -18.80 8.14
N PHE A 233 -46.32 -18.39 8.46
CA PHE A 233 -45.69 -17.21 7.86
C PHE A 233 -44.70 -17.59 6.77
N THR A 234 -44.57 -16.78 5.73
CA THR A 234 -43.60 -17.00 4.65
C THR A 234 -42.18 -16.90 5.20
N LYS A 235 -41.33 -17.89 4.91
CA LYS A 235 -39.90 -17.86 5.24
C LYS A 235 -39.14 -17.18 4.09
N TYR A 236 -38.36 -16.14 4.39
CA TYR A 236 -37.59 -15.40 3.39
C TYR A 236 -36.10 -15.68 3.54
N ASN A 237 -35.54 -16.48 2.64
CA ASN A 237 -34.13 -16.88 2.66
C ASN A 237 -33.30 -15.97 1.75
N ILE A 238 -31.99 -15.94 1.97
CA ILE A 238 -31.04 -15.38 1.00
C ILE A 238 -30.75 -16.47 -0.04
N GLN A 239 -31.08 -16.19 -1.30
CA GLN A 239 -30.67 -17.00 -2.44
C GLN A 239 -29.24 -16.61 -2.83
N VAL A 240 -28.37 -17.61 -2.90
CA VAL A 240 -26.96 -17.47 -3.30
C VAL A 240 -26.80 -17.93 -4.74
N THR A 241 -26.36 -17.00 -5.59
CA THR A 241 -25.81 -17.28 -6.91
C THR A 241 -24.30 -17.49 -6.76
N PRO A 242 -23.77 -18.68 -7.10
CA PRO A 242 -22.35 -18.95 -6.92
C PRO A 242 -21.46 -18.11 -7.83
N ALA A 243 -20.25 -17.83 -7.34
CA ALA A 243 -19.15 -17.29 -8.12
C ALA A 243 -18.33 -18.42 -8.75
N TYR A 244 -17.77 -18.13 -9.93
CA TYR A 244 -16.81 -18.97 -10.63
C TYR A 244 -15.65 -18.10 -11.08
N SER A 245 -14.42 -18.64 -11.04
CA SER A 245 -13.23 -17.95 -11.55
C SER A 245 -12.27 -18.98 -12.16
N THR A 246 -11.14 -18.52 -12.66
CA THR A 246 -10.07 -19.34 -13.21
C THR A 246 -8.77 -19.02 -12.48
N ILE A 247 -8.09 -20.03 -11.96
CA ILE A 247 -6.74 -19.89 -11.41
C ILE A 247 -5.75 -19.96 -12.56
N GLU A 248 -4.85 -18.99 -12.64
CA GLU A 248 -3.73 -18.97 -13.59
C GLU A 248 -2.38 -19.06 -12.89
N SER A 249 -1.43 -19.80 -13.47
CA SER A 249 -0.06 -19.84 -12.94
C SER A 249 0.97 -20.14 -14.02
N ASN A 250 2.19 -19.63 -13.85
CA ASN A 250 3.31 -19.79 -14.77
C ASN A 250 4.38 -20.79 -14.30
N VAL A 251 4.16 -21.47 -13.17
CA VAL A 251 5.11 -22.44 -12.59
C VAL A 251 4.48 -23.82 -12.51
N LYS A 252 5.11 -24.82 -13.13
CA LYS A 252 4.75 -26.24 -13.03
C LYS A 252 5.08 -26.84 -11.66
N ASN A 253 4.27 -27.80 -11.20
CA ASN A 253 4.35 -28.46 -9.89
C ASN A 253 4.22 -27.50 -8.70
N SER A 254 3.52 -26.37 -8.89
CA SER A 254 3.15 -25.45 -7.82
C SER A 254 1.90 -25.96 -7.13
N VAL A 255 1.89 -25.98 -5.80
CA VAL A 255 0.69 -26.32 -5.00
C VAL A 255 -0.03 -25.02 -4.67
N ILE A 256 -1.31 -24.96 -5.01
CA ILE A 256 -2.17 -23.79 -4.80
C ILE A 256 -3.23 -24.13 -3.75
N LEU A 257 -3.23 -23.35 -2.68
CA LEU A 257 -4.20 -23.39 -1.59
C LEU A 257 -5.20 -22.26 -1.75
N MET A 258 -6.46 -22.51 -1.40
CA MET A 258 -7.52 -21.52 -1.23
C MET A 258 -8.04 -21.66 0.19
N ASP A 259 -7.93 -20.59 0.99
CA ASP A 259 -8.27 -20.58 2.42
C ASP A 259 -7.64 -21.75 3.21
N GLY A 260 -6.38 -22.05 2.89
CA GLY A 260 -5.58 -23.11 3.53
C GLY A 260 -5.85 -24.53 3.01
N LYS A 261 -6.78 -24.73 2.07
CA LYS A 261 -7.06 -26.04 1.45
C LYS A 261 -6.47 -26.15 0.06
N GLU A 262 -5.84 -27.27 -0.25
CA GLU A 262 -5.31 -27.52 -1.60
C GLU A 262 -6.45 -27.61 -2.63
N VAL A 263 -6.39 -26.75 -3.65
CA VAL A 263 -7.37 -26.70 -4.75
C VAL A 263 -6.77 -27.09 -6.10
N ALA A 264 -5.45 -27.00 -6.23
CA ALA A 264 -4.75 -27.36 -7.46
C ALA A 264 -3.27 -27.68 -7.20
N THR A 265 -2.74 -28.61 -8.00
CA THR A 265 -1.31 -28.76 -8.25
C THR A 265 -1.09 -28.56 -9.75
N THR A 266 -0.23 -27.61 -10.14
CA THR A 266 -0.05 -27.22 -11.55
C THR A 266 0.76 -28.26 -12.33
N ASP A 267 0.43 -28.46 -13.60
CA ASP A 267 1.07 -29.46 -14.48
C ASP A 267 1.88 -28.86 -15.66
N SER A 268 1.81 -27.54 -15.83
CA SER A 268 2.43 -26.78 -16.92
C SER A 268 2.85 -25.37 -16.48
N ASN A 269 3.68 -24.72 -17.28
CA ASN A 269 4.10 -23.32 -17.06
C ASN A 269 3.11 -22.29 -17.67
N LYS A 270 1.93 -22.76 -18.12
CA LYS A 270 0.80 -21.95 -18.59
C LYS A 270 -0.49 -22.57 -18.05
N TYR A 271 -0.49 -22.81 -16.75
CA TYR A 271 -1.56 -23.53 -16.08
C TYR A 271 -2.81 -22.65 -15.96
N SER A 272 -3.96 -23.24 -16.23
CA SER A 272 -5.26 -22.61 -16.09
C SER A 272 -6.28 -23.65 -15.62
N LYS A 273 -7.04 -23.35 -14.55
CA LYS A 273 -8.10 -24.24 -14.04
C LYS A 273 -9.28 -23.43 -13.52
N LYS A 274 -10.49 -23.76 -14.00
CA LYS A 274 -11.74 -23.22 -13.47
C LYS A 274 -11.96 -23.69 -12.02
N ILE A 275 -12.38 -22.76 -11.16
CA ILE A 275 -12.78 -22.99 -9.78
C ILE A 275 -14.22 -22.54 -9.54
N GLY A 276 -14.91 -23.25 -8.66
CA GLY A 276 -16.32 -23.04 -8.32
C GLY A 276 -17.14 -24.33 -8.36
N PRO A 277 -18.40 -24.26 -7.92
CA PRO A 277 -19.08 -23.05 -7.41
C PRO A 277 -18.56 -22.60 -6.03
N LEU A 278 -18.50 -21.28 -5.82
CA LEU A 278 -18.10 -20.64 -4.55
C LEU A 278 -19.18 -19.69 -4.04
N ILE A 279 -19.28 -19.51 -2.72
CA ILE A 279 -20.12 -18.44 -2.16
C ILE A 279 -19.44 -17.09 -2.48
N PRO A 280 -20.15 -16.07 -2.99
CA PRO A 280 -19.54 -14.77 -3.25
C PRO A 280 -18.87 -14.20 -2.00
N GLY A 281 -17.62 -13.76 -2.11
CA GLY A 281 -16.85 -13.29 -0.95
C GLY A 281 -15.36 -13.10 -1.19
N VAL A 282 -14.62 -12.84 -0.10
CA VAL A 282 -13.16 -12.64 -0.13
C VAL A 282 -12.43 -13.94 0.19
N TYR A 283 -11.65 -14.42 -0.77
CA TYR A 283 -10.87 -15.65 -0.70
C TYR A 283 -9.38 -15.34 -0.59
N SER A 284 -8.66 -16.10 0.23
CA SER A 284 -7.20 -16.08 0.30
C SER A 284 -6.60 -17.20 -0.54
N PHE A 285 -5.57 -16.89 -1.32
CA PHE A 285 -4.85 -17.85 -2.14
C PHE A 285 -3.36 -17.85 -1.79
N GLU A 286 -2.79 -19.05 -1.73
CA GLU A 286 -1.36 -19.27 -1.54
C GLU A 286 -0.85 -20.20 -2.65
N ALA A 287 0.24 -19.85 -3.33
CA ALA A 287 0.93 -20.73 -4.26
C ALA A 287 2.37 -20.98 -3.79
N THR A 288 2.77 -22.25 -3.73
CA THR A 288 4.11 -22.67 -3.28
C THR A 288 4.84 -23.42 -4.39
N ILE A 289 6.09 -23.04 -4.63
CA ILE A 289 6.95 -23.74 -5.60
C ILE A 289 7.57 -24.96 -4.89
N LYS A 290 7.37 -26.15 -5.44
CA LYS A 290 7.94 -27.39 -4.88
C LYS A 290 9.45 -27.25 -4.62
N ASN A 291 9.88 -27.66 -3.43
CA ASN A 291 11.26 -27.57 -2.94
C ASN A 291 11.81 -26.14 -2.73
N LYS A 292 10.97 -25.10 -2.79
CA LYS A 292 11.34 -23.75 -2.36
C LYS A 292 10.51 -23.34 -1.14
N LYS A 293 11.09 -22.50 -0.29
CA LYS A 293 10.37 -21.90 0.85
C LYS A 293 9.51 -20.71 0.42
N ASP A 294 9.74 -20.19 -0.77
CA ASP A 294 9.07 -18.99 -1.25
C ASP A 294 7.63 -19.30 -1.70
N LYS A 295 6.72 -18.39 -1.36
CA LYS A 295 5.30 -18.49 -1.64
C LYS A 295 4.74 -17.18 -2.18
N LYS A 296 3.72 -17.25 -3.03
CA LYS A 296 2.89 -16.10 -3.44
C LYS A 296 1.59 -16.15 -2.65
N GLU A 297 1.24 -15.05 -2.00
CA GLU A 297 -0.02 -14.90 -1.27
C GLU A 297 -0.81 -13.73 -1.87
N SER A 298 -2.11 -13.90 -2.07
CA SER A 298 -2.99 -12.86 -2.60
C SER A 298 -4.43 -13.09 -2.15
N THR A 299 -5.22 -12.03 -2.07
CA THR A 299 -6.65 -12.10 -1.75
C THR A 299 -7.47 -11.61 -2.93
N TYR A 300 -8.55 -12.32 -3.23
CA TYR A 300 -9.45 -11.99 -4.33
C TYR A 300 -10.89 -11.93 -3.85
N THR A 301 -11.62 -10.91 -4.27
CA THR A 301 -13.07 -10.83 -4.11
C THR A 301 -13.73 -11.53 -5.30
N LEU A 302 -14.31 -12.69 -5.06
CA LEU A 302 -14.94 -13.49 -6.11
C LEU A 302 -16.45 -13.27 -6.07
N LEU A 303 -16.99 -12.65 -7.11
CA LEU A 303 -18.42 -12.36 -7.27
C LEU A 303 -18.95 -13.00 -8.57
N PRO A 304 -20.25 -13.28 -8.71
CA PRO A 304 -20.80 -13.88 -9.94
C PRO A 304 -20.70 -12.96 -11.17
N LYS A 305 -20.51 -11.66 -10.97
CA LYS A 305 -20.23 -10.67 -12.01
C LYS A 305 -18.81 -10.16 -11.80
N GLY A 306 -17.85 -10.75 -12.50
CA GLY A 306 -16.43 -10.45 -12.35
C GLY A 306 -15.59 -11.69 -12.64
N GLU A 307 -15.42 -12.00 -13.92
CA GLU A 307 -14.59 -13.13 -14.37
C GLU A 307 -13.09 -12.82 -14.31
N GLU A 308 -12.64 -12.02 -13.33
CA GLU A 308 -11.20 -11.79 -13.18
C GLU A 308 -10.53 -13.09 -12.73
N PRO A 309 -9.46 -13.52 -13.41
CA PRO A 309 -8.73 -14.71 -13.04
C PRO A 309 -8.02 -14.48 -11.70
N VAL A 310 -7.99 -15.53 -10.89
CA VAL A 310 -7.10 -15.61 -9.72
C VAL A 310 -5.68 -15.80 -10.24
N ASP A 311 -4.94 -14.70 -10.34
CA ASP A 311 -3.58 -14.68 -10.86
C ASP A 311 -2.55 -15.17 -9.83
N MET A 312 -2.19 -16.45 -9.92
CA MET A 312 -1.12 -17.07 -9.15
C MET A 312 0.17 -17.24 -9.97
N ARG A 313 0.41 -16.37 -10.95
CA ARG A 313 1.70 -16.29 -11.67
C ARG A 313 2.77 -15.66 -10.78
N PHE A 314 3.94 -16.27 -10.73
CA PHE A 314 5.10 -15.79 -10.01
C PHE A 314 5.85 -14.78 -10.87
N VAL A 315 6.11 -13.58 -10.33
CA VAL A 315 6.98 -12.60 -10.97
C VAL A 315 8.42 -13.04 -10.74
N MET A 316 9.10 -13.46 -11.80
CA MET A 316 10.48 -13.89 -11.76
C MET A 316 11.36 -12.76 -12.27
N VAL A 317 12.35 -12.32 -11.48
CA VAL A 317 13.22 -11.19 -11.81
C VAL A 317 14.65 -11.61 -12.06
N LYS A 318 15.27 -11.01 -13.07
CA LYS A 318 16.71 -10.97 -13.29
C LYS A 318 17.25 -9.61 -12.88
N ILE A 319 18.36 -9.59 -12.16
CA ILE A 319 18.95 -8.38 -11.60
C ILE A 319 20.37 -8.22 -12.16
N PRO A 320 20.55 -7.37 -13.19
CA PRO A 320 21.88 -6.97 -13.66
C PRO A 320 22.55 -6.05 -12.64
N ILE A 321 23.81 -6.33 -12.31
CA ILE A 321 24.58 -5.60 -11.30
C ILE A 321 25.94 -5.25 -11.87
N ARG A 322 26.35 -3.99 -11.66
CA ARG A 322 27.70 -3.49 -11.99
C ARG A 322 28.37 -2.87 -10.77
N SER A 323 29.70 -2.87 -10.75
CA SER A 323 30.52 -2.34 -9.67
C SER A 323 31.86 -1.79 -10.18
N ASN A 324 32.46 -0.90 -9.40
CA ASN A 324 33.84 -0.46 -9.58
C ASN A 324 34.89 -1.54 -9.26
N MET A 325 34.49 -2.67 -8.66
CA MET A 325 35.38 -3.79 -8.35
C MET A 325 35.18 -4.96 -9.29
N LYS A 326 36.27 -5.52 -9.84
CA LYS A 326 36.23 -6.64 -10.80
C LYS A 326 35.58 -7.89 -10.24
N ASP A 327 35.82 -8.18 -8.97
CA ASP A 327 35.34 -9.35 -8.26
C ASP A 327 34.78 -8.97 -6.88
N ALA A 328 33.57 -9.44 -6.62
CA ALA A 328 32.87 -9.38 -5.35
C ALA A 328 31.81 -10.48 -5.30
N THR A 329 31.37 -10.86 -4.09
CA THR A 329 30.24 -11.76 -3.88
C THR A 329 28.96 -10.93 -3.78
N VAL A 330 27.93 -11.33 -4.53
CA VAL A 330 26.61 -10.71 -4.47
C VAL A 330 25.79 -11.38 -3.39
N LEU A 331 25.23 -10.57 -2.49
CA LEU A 331 24.24 -10.99 -1.52
C LEU A 331 22.86 -10.52 -1.94
N ILE A 332 21.89 -11.44 -1.91
CA ILE A 332 20.46 -11.14 -1.99
C ILE A 332 19.82 -11.53 -0.67
N ASN A 333 19.22 -10.57 0.04
CA ASN A 333 18.63 -10.80 1.37
C ASN A 333 19.62 -11.51 2.33
N ASP A 334 20.85 -10.98 2.41
CA ASP A 334 21.95 -11.46 3.26
C ASP A 334 22.47 -12.88 2.91
N LYS A 335 22.08 -13.44 1.77
CA LYS A 335 22.54 -14.76 1.29
C LYS A 335 23.32 -14.63 0.00
N GLU A 336 24.42 -15.38 -0.10
CA GLU A 336 25.21 -15.48 -1.33
C GLU A 336 24.34 -15.96 -2.48
N ALA A 337 24.26 -15.14 -3.54
CA ALA A 337 23.45 -15.39 -4.73
C ALA A 337 24.29 -15.52 -6.00
N GLY A 338 25.53 -15.01 -6.01
CA GLY A 338 26.43 -15.08 -7.14
C GLY A 338 27.71 -14.28 -6.91
N LYS A 339 28.50 -14.11 -7.97
CA LYS A 339 29.76 -13.35 -7.95
C LYS A 339 29.88 -12.47 -9.18
N LEU A 340 30.56 -11.34 -9.03
CA LEU A 340 30.97 -10.50 -10.14
C LEU A 340 32.08 -11.17 -10.95
N THR A 341 32.07 -10.95 -12.25
CA THR A 341 33.18 -11.24 -13.16
C THR A 341 33.44 -9.97 -13.97
N ASP A 342 34.65 -9.43 -13.87
CA ASP A 342 35.05 -8.18 -14.51
C ASP A 342 34.11 -6.98 -14.23
N GLY A 343 33.60 -6.91 -12.99
CA GLY A 343 32.80 -5.79 -12.52
C GLY A 343 31.31 -5.92 -12.79
N GLU A 344 30.85 -7.02 -13.39
CA GLU A 344 29.44 -7.22 -13.73
C GLU A 344 28.95 -8.64 -13.44
N THR A 345 27.64 -8.79 -13.28
CA THR A 345 26.93 -10.08 -13.22
C THR A 345 25.42 -9.89 -13.41
N GLU A 346 24.71 -10.97 -13.68
CA GLU A 346 23.24 -11.02 -13.65
C GLU A 346 22.80 -12.09 -12.64
N ILE A 347 22.03 -11.68 -11.63
CA ILE A 347 21.46 -12.61 -10.65
C ILE A 347 20.01 -12.91 -11.02
N GLY A 348 19.71 -14.18 -11.27
CA GLY A 348 18.34 -14.62 -11.51
C GLY A 348 18.22 -15.89 -12.35
N PRO A 349 16.98 -16.29 -12.68
CA PRO A 349 15.73 -15.66 -12.27
C PRO A 349 15.39 -15.94 -10.79
N LEU A 350 15.09 -14.90 -10.02
CA LEU A 350 14.68 -14.96 -8.62
C LEU A 350 13.18 -14.71 -8.48
N LEU A 351 12.54 -15.27 -7.46
CA LEU A 351 11.16 -14.89 -7.16
C LEU A 351 11.12 -13.49 -6.57
N TRP A 352 10.37 -12.58 -7.21
CA TRP A 352 10.18 -11.24 -6.71
C TRP A 352 9.48 -11.21 -5.35
N ASN A 353 9.96 -10.37 -4.45
CA ASN A 353 9.20 -9.89 -3.30
C ASN A 353 9.57 -8.43 -3.00
N ASN A 354 8.67 -7.69 -2.35
CA ASN A 354 8.84 -6.27 -2.04
C ASN A 354 9.87 -5.97 -0.92
N LYS A 355 10.64 -6.97 -0.48
CA LYS A 355 11.65 -6.87 0.58
C LYS A 355 13.04 -7.28 0.10
N MET A 356 13.23 -7.43 -1.22
CA MET A 356 14.51 -7.82 -1.77
C MET A 356 15.56 -6.73 -1.53
N LYS A 357 16.73 -7.14 -1.04
CA LYS A 357 17.90 -6.29 -0.80
C LYS A 357 19.10 -6.86 -1.52
N VAL A 358 19.94 -6.00 -2.09
CA VAL A 358 21.17 -6.35 -2.79
C VAL A 358 22.35 -5.65 -2.11
N GLN A 359 23.43 -6.39 -1.89
CA GLN A 359 24.68 -5.85 -1.39
C GLN A 359 25.85 -6.61 -2.02
N LEU A 360 26.99 -5.95 -2.22
CA LEU A 360 28.23 -6.62 -2.58
C LEU A 360 29.15 -6.72 -1.36
N ILE A 361 29.79 -7.88 -1.22
CA ILE A 361 30.85 -8.10 -0.24
C ILE A 361 32.12 -8.58 -0.94
N LYS A 362 33.28 -8.08 -0.53
CA LYS A 362 34.57 -8.58 -0.99
C LYS A 362 35.42 -8.94 0.21
N LYS A 363 35.86 -10.21 0.27
CA LYS A 363 36.80 -10.66 1.31
C LYS A 363 38.17 -10.05 1.03
N THR A 364 38.79 -9.51 2.07
CA THR A 364 40.18 -9.05 2.06
C THR A 364 41.00 -9.93 3.00
N ASP A 365 42.33 -9.74 3.02
CA ASP A 365 43.23 -10.51 3.90
C ASP A 365 42.92 -10.33 5.39
N THR A 366 42.30 -9.20 5.77
CA THR A 366 42.07 -8.80 7.17
C THR A 366 40.60 -8.74 7.58
N ASP A 367 39.68 -8.51 6.64
CA ASP A 367 38.24 -8.37 6.92
C ASP A 367 37.40 -8.51 5.62
N GLN A 368 36.29 -7.79 5.51
CA GLN A 368 35.44 -7.71 4.32
C GLN A 368 35.05 -6.27 4.03
N LEU A 369 35.23 -5.88 2.77
CA LEU A 369 34.63 -4.68 2.22
C LEU A 369 33.15 -4.92 1.92
N LYS A 370 32.32 -3.90 2.12
CA LYS A 370 30.88 -3.94 1.83
C LYS A 370 30.45 -2.68 1.12
N THR A 371 29.50 -2.80 0.19
CA THR A 371 28.78 -1.66 -0.36
C THR A 371 27.62 -1.28 0.56
N ASP A 372 26.98 -0.15 0.27
CA ASP A 372 25.66 0.13 0.80
C ASP A 372 24.65 -0.94 0.38
N VAL A 373 23.62 -1.12 1.20
CA VAL A 373 22.52 -2.05 0.93
C VAL A 373 21.48 -1.34 0.06
N LYS A 374 21.22 -1.90 -1.13
CA LYS A 374 20.17 -1.41 -2.02
C LYS A 374 18.89 -2.20 -1.83
N GLU A 375 17.83 -1.54 -1.38
CA GLU A 375 16.47 -2.10 -1.34
C GLU A 375 15.80 -1.96 -2.71
N LEU A 376 15.17 -3.05 -3.18
CA LEU A 376 14.51 -3.10 -4.49
C LEU A 376 13.02 -2.81 -4.35
N LYS A 377 12.47 -2.04 -5.30
CA LYS A 377 11.05 -1.64 -5.30
C LYS A 377 10.30 -2.25 -6.47
N GLN A 378 9.02 -2.61 -6.25
CA GLN A 378 8.22 -3.32 -7.25
C GLN A 378 7.95 -2.50 -8.49
N VAL A 379 7.81 -1.17 -8.34
CA VAL A 379 7.58 -0.24 -9.46
C VAL A 379 8.70 -0.26 -10.50
N ASP A 380 9.89 -0.76 -10.14
CA ASP A 380 11.02 -0.83 -11.04
C ASP A 380 11.06 -2.14 -11.84
N VAL A 381 10.27 -3.15 -11.48
CA VAL A 381 10.24 -4.43 -12.21
C VAL A 381 9.47 -4.25 -13.49
N ASP A 382 10.11 -4.53 -14.63
CA ASP A 382 9.40 -4.73 -15.88
C ASP A 382 8.66 -6.07 -15.81
N GLU A 383 7.33 -6.01 -15.63
CA GLU A 383 6.48 -7.19 -15.49
C GLU A 383 6.40 -8.02 -16.80
N ASP A 384 6.64 -7.41 -17.96
CA ASP A 384 6.62 -8.07 -19.25
C ASP A 384 7.92 -8.84 -19.51
N SER A 385 9.07 -8.24 -19.18
CA SER A 385 10.38 -8.87 -19.41
C SER A 385 10.93 -9.66 -18.21
N GLY A 386 10.39 -9.43 -17.01
CA GLY A 386 10.91 -10.02 -15.78
C GLY A 386 12.34 -9.57 -15.46
N THR A 387 12.72 -8.36 -15.86
CA THR A 387 14.07 -7.81 -15.63
C THR A 387 13.98 -6.58 -14.74
N TYR A 388 14.88 -6.49 -13.75
CA TYR A 388 15.06 -5.31 -12.93
C TYR A 388 16.08 -4.37 -13.61
N PRO A 389 15.95 -3.04 -13.47
CA PRO A 389 16.93 -2.08 -13.95
C PRO A 389 18.34 -2.40 -13.45
N GLU A 390 19.35 -2.07 -14.24
CA GLU A 390 20.74 -2.25 -13.84
C GLU A 390 21.04 -1.52 -12.53
N ILE A 391 21.62 -2.25 -11.58
CA ILE A 391 22.02 -1.71 -10.28
C ILE A 391 23.52 -1.48 -10.30
N VAL A 392 23.93 -0.23 -10.06
CA VAL A 392 25.34 0.11 -9.82
C VAL A 392 25.59 0.14 -8.32
N LEU A 393 26.46 -0.75 -7.84
CA LEU A 393 26.90 -0.82 -6.44
C LEU A 393 28.41 -0.68 -6.37
N ASN A 394 28.89 0.44 -5.86
CA ASN A 394 30.31 0.72 -5.75
C ASN A 394 30.78 0.59 -4.31
N PHE A 395 31.99 0.07 -4.13
CA PHE A 395 32.69 0.11 -2.86
C PHE A 395 33.22 1.52 -2.65
N ASN A 396 33.04 2.06 -1.44
CA ASN A 396 33.65 3.32 -1.05
C ASN A 396 35.15 3.08 -0.79
N SER A 397 35.93 3.18 -1.86
CA SER A 397 37.38 2.99 -1.87
C SER A 397 38.01 3.95 -2.86
N ALA A 398 39.15 4.52 -2.50
CA ALA A 398 39.99 5.33 -3.38
C ALA A 398 40.38 4.53 -4.62
N ASP A 399 40.42 5.22 -5.76
CA ASP A 399 40.89 4.61 -6.99
C ASP A 399 42.42 4.65 -7.10
N ASP A 400 42.95 4.05 -8.18
CA ASP A 400 44.39 4.00 -8.42
C ASP A 400 45.02 5.40 -8.52
N TYR A 401 44.26 6.37 -9.05
CA TYR A 401 44.73 7.74 -9.27
C TYR A 401 44.86 8.52 -7.97
N ASP A 402 43.91 8.35 -7.06
CA ASP A 402 43.93 8.95 -5.71
C ASP A 402 45.18 8.50 -4.94
N ILE A 403 45.45 7.20 -4.95
CA ILE A 403 46.60 6.60 -4.28
C ILE A 403 47.91 7.04 -4.93
N GLU A 404 47.97 7.05 -6.27
CA GLU A 404 49.15 7.54 -7.00
C GLU A 404 49.46 9.00 -6.68
N SER A 405 48.41 9.84 -6.59
CA SER A 405 48.54 11.26 -6.24
C SER A 405 49.09 11.45 -4.83
N GLY A 406 48.64 10.64 -3.86
CA GLY A 406 49.17 10.66 -2.49
C GLY A 406 50.66 10.29 -2.41
N ILE A 407 51.08 9.26 -3.16
CA ILE A 407 52.50 8.86 -3.19
C ILE A 407 53.36 9.93 -3.87
N LYS A 408 52.88 10.51 -4.98
CA LYS A 408 53.59 11.62 -5.65
C LYS A 408 53.77 12.81 -4.72
N LEU A 409 52.72 13.21 -4.00
CA LEU A 409 52.77 14.29 -3.02
C LEU A 409 53.80 14.02 -1.90
N PHE A 410 53.92 12.77 -1.44
CA PHE A 410 54.97 12.40 -0.48
C PHE A 410 56.37 12.60 -1.07
N TYR A 411 56.62 12.09 -2.28
CA TYR A 411 57.95 12.15 -2.89
C TYR A 411 58.33 13.57 -3.34
N ASP A 412 57.37 14.40 -3.72
CA ASP A 412 57.58 15.81 -4.02
C ASP A 412 58.04 16.55 -2.76
N ASP A 413 57.32 16.43 -1.64
CA ASP A 413 57.74 17.01 -0.36
C ASP A 413 59.07 16.44 0.12
N PHE A 414 59.29 15.12 -0.05
CA PHE A 414 60.55 14.48 0.26
C PHE A 414 61.72 15.08 -0.54
N SER A 415 61.52 15.36 -1.83
CA SER A 415 62.54 16.00 -2.68
C SER A 415 62.89 17.42 -2.23
N HIS A 416 61.96 18.12 -1.57
CA HIS A 416 62.19 19.46 -1.06
C HIS A 416 62.94 19.47 0.28
N VAL A 417 62.61 18.57 1.21
CA VAL A 417 63.17 18.58 2.58
C VAL A 417 64.61 18.06 2.66
N VAL A 418 65.12 17.39 1.62
CA VAL A 418 66.51 16.92 1.55
C VAL A 418 67.53 18.04 1.31
N ASP A 419 67.12 19.22 0.83
CA ASP A 419 67.99 20.39 0.72
C ASP A 419 68.18 21.05 2.09
N SER A 420 69.44 21.28 2.48
CA SER A 420 69.79 21.94 3.74
C SER A 420 69.22 23.36 3.89
N ASN A 421 68.92 24.06 2.79
CA ASN A 421 68.32 25.39 2.82
C ASN A 421 66.79 25.37 3.03
N SER A 422 66.15 24.20 2.84
CA SER A 422 64.71 24.03 3.05
C SER A 422 64.40 23.79 4.52
N HIS A 423 63.22 24.26 4.95
CA HIS A 423 62.67 23.94 6.26
C HIS A 423 62.34 22.44 6.36
N PHE A 424 62.71 21.82 7.48
CA PHE A 424 62.42 20.41 7.75
C PHE A 424 62.24 20.21 9.25
N GLU A 425 60.99 19.97 9.66
CA GLU A 425 60.64 19.52 11.01
C GLU A 425 60.26 18.03 10.95
N PRO A 426 61.12 17.13 11.47
CA PRO A 426 60.91 15.69 11.31
C PRO A 426 59.56 15.19 11.82
N ASN A 427 59.09 15.74 12.94
CA ASN A 427 57.85 15.30 13.57
C ASN A 427 56.61 15.76 12.77
N GLU A 428 56.67 16.96 12.17
CA GLU A 428 55.62 17.46 11.29
C GLU A 428 55.54 16.62 10.01
N PHE A 429 56.68 16.37 9.37
CA PHE A 429 56.76 15.54 8.17
C PHE A 429 56.27 14.12 8.44
N ALA A 430 56.69 13.52 9.56
CA ALA A 430 56.22 12.20 9.96
C ALA A 430 54.71 12.18 10.22
N SER A 431 54.19 13.16 10.96
CA SER A 431 52.75 13.24 11.27
C SER A 431 51.89 13.41 10.02
N LYS A 432 52.43 14.08 8.99
CA LYS A 432 51.78 14.27 7.69
C LYS A 432 51.69 12.96 6.91
N TYR A 433 52.78 12.19 6.84
CA TYR A 433 52.89 11.06 5.90
C TYR A 433 52.93 9.67 6.51
N TYR A 434 52.97 9.53 7.83
CA TYR A 434 53.05 8.23 8.50
C TYR A 434 51.97 8.10 9.57
N VAL A 435 51.31 6.94 9.62
CA VAL A 435 50.46 6.57 10.76
C VAL A 435 51.35 6.44 11.99
N ASP A 436 50.91 6.96 13.13
CA ASP A 436 51.70 7.12 14.36
C ASP A 436 52.89 8.10 14.27
N GLY A 437 52.99 8.87 13.19
CA GLY A 437 53.97 9.95 13.04
C GLY A 437 55.41 9.49 13.21
N ASP A 438 56.16 10.17 14.08
CA ASP A 438 57.59 9.90 14.32
C ASP A 438 57.88 8.56 15.00
N LYS A 439 56.84 7.92 15.55
CA LYS A 439 56.91 6.57 16.14
C LYS A 439 56.79 5.46 15.09
N ASN A 440 56.42 5.78 13.86
CA ASN A 440 56.34 4.80 12.79
C ASN A 440 57.74 4.24 12.47
N THR A 441 57.89 2.92 12.53
CA THR A 441 59.19 2.27 12.31
C THR A 441 59.72 2.44 10.88
N SER A 442 58.86 2.64 9.89
CA SER A 442 59.29 2.90 8.52
C SER A 442 59.87 4.31 8.33
N PHE A 443 59.51 5.27 9.20
CA PHE A 443 60.00 6.64 9.07
C PHE A 443 61.47 6.78 9.47
N SER A 444 62.00 5.94 10.37
CA SER A 444 63.37 6.12 10.88
C SER A 444 64.42 6.09 9.77
N GLY A 445 64.32 5.14 8.83
CA GLY A 445 65.24 5.05 7.69
C GLY A 445 65.13 6.25 6.74
N ILE A 446 63.91 6.76 6.53
CA ILE A 446 63.67 7.96 5.71
C ILE A 446 64.26 9.20 6.38
N LYS A 447 64.06 9.35 7.70
CA LYS A 447 64.67 10.44 8.49
C LYS A 447 66.19 10.43 8.40
N ASP A 448 66.81 9.25 8.53
CA ASP A 448 68.27 9.11 8.42
C ASP A 448 68.77 9.48 7.02
N TYR A 449 68.06 9.07 5.97
CA TYR A 449 68.37 9.45 4.59
C TYR A 449 68.22 10.96 4.35
N ILE A 450 67.14 11.58 4.86
CA ILE A 450 66.94 13.03 4.77
C ILE A 450 68.11 13.76 5.43
N ASN A 451 68.49 13.37 6.65
CA ASN A 451 69.60 13.99 7.37
C ASN A 451 70.93 13.81 6.65
N TRP A 452 71.18 12.62 6.10
CA TRP A 452 72.38 12.35 5.30
C TRP A 452 72.45 13.23 4.04
N CYS A 453 71.34 13.41 3.32
CA CYS A 453 71.27 14.32 2.18
C CYS A 453 71.50 15.78 2.59
N ARG A 454 70.87 16.23 3.68
CA ARG A 454 71.01 17.61 4.20
C ARG A 454 72.45 17.91 4.63
N GLU A 455 73.13 16.96 5.28
CA GLU A 455 74.55 17.12 5.64
C GLU A 455 75.41 17.33 4.39
N ARG A 456 75.20 16.51 3.35
CA ARG A 456 75.94 16.62 2.08
C ARG A 456 75.58 17.88 1.29
N SER A 457 74.31 18.30 1.32
CA SER A 457 73.82 19.56 0.76
C SER A 457 74.57 20.75 1.37
N SER A 458 74.71 20.78 2.71
CA SER A 458 75.39 21.87 3.42
C SER A 458 76.88 22.01 3.04
N LYS A 459 77.51 20.92 2.61
CA LYS A 459 78.90 20.86 2.13
C LYS A 459 79.05 21.05 0.63
N ARG A 460 77.96 21.30 -0.11
CA ARG A 460 77.92 21.35 -1.59
C ARG A 460 78.43 20.06 -2.27
N GLU A 461 78.22 18.91 -1.62
CA GLU A 461 78.54 17.58 -2.17
C GLU A 461 77.32 16.89 -2.81
N TYR A 462 76.16 17.53 -2.70
CA TYR A 462 74.85 17.08 -3.14
C TYR A 462 74.01 18.31 -3.47
N GLU A 463 73.27 18.27 -4.56
CA GLU A 463 72.40 19.38 -4.98
C GLU A 463 70.93 19.04 -4.71
N GLY A 464 70.50 17.83 -5.03
CA GLY A 464 69.13 17.39 -4.81
C GLY A 464 68.89 15.97 -5.31
N VAL A 465 67.68 15.49 -5.09
CA VAL A 465 67.18 14.24 -5.67
C VAL A 465 65.74 14.48 -6.08
N THR A 466 65.41 14.11 -7.31
CA THR A 466 64.03 14.08 -7.79
C THR A 466 63.59 12.65 -7.92
N PHE A 467 62.30 12.40 -7.66
CA PHE A 467 61.73 11.06 -7.70
C PHE A 467 60.73 10.96 -8.86
N ASN A 468 60.71 9.81 -9.53
CA ASN A 468 59.66 9.47 -10.48
C ASN A 468 58.99 8.18 -10.00
N VAL A 469 57.71 8.27 -9.66
CA VAL A 469 56.92 7.17 -9.08
C VAL A 469 56.01 6.58 -10.14
N ASN A 470 55.94 5.25 -10.17
CA ASN A 470 55.00 4.49 -10.99
C ASN A 470 54.30 3.42 -10.14
N VAL A 471 53.01 3.60 -9.87
CA VAL A 471 52.18 2.64 -9.12
C VAL A 471 51.84 1.45 -10.02
N LYS A 472 52.12 0.23 -9.54
CA LYS A 472 51.90 -1.01 -10.29
C LYS A 472 50.59 -1.69 -9.94
N SER A 473 50.15 -1.58 -8.68
CA SER A 473 48.87 -2.15 -8.22
C SER A 473 48.41 -1.48 -6.94
N VAL A 474 47.11 -1.27 -6.82
CA VAL A 474 46.41 -0.88 -5.61
C VAL A 474 45.39 -1.95 -5.26
N GLU A 475 45.43 -2.42 -4.02
CA GLU A 475 44.48 -3.41 -3.51
C GLU A 475 43.83 -2.84 -2.25
N PRO A 476 42.51 -2.55 -2.27
CA PRO A 476 41.81 -2.02 -1.11
C PRO A 476 41.69 -3.09 -0.02
N LEU A 477 42.00 -2.69 1.21
CA LEU A 477 41.83 -3.46 2.44
C LEU A 477 40.67 -2.85 3.25
N SER A 478 40.55 -3.16 4.54
CA SER A 478 39.54 -2.58 5.44
C SER A 478 39.93 -1.18 5.94
N ASN A 479 38.96 -0.41 6.44
CA ASN A 479 39.17 0.87 7.14
C ASN A 479 40.00 1.89 6.34
N ASN A 480 39.66 2.09 5.06
CA ASN A 480 40.34 3.06 4.19
C ASN A 480 41.85 2.82 4.09
N THR A 481 42.27 1.55 4.17
CA THR A 481 43.65 1.14 3.98
C THR A 481 43.84 0.38 2.68
N TYR A 482 45.05 0.44 2.13
CA TYR A 482 45.37 -0.12 0.82
C TYR A 482 46.73 -0.80 0.87
N LYS A 483 46.84 -1.92 0.17
CA LYS A 483 48.11 -2.58 -0.12
C LYS A 483 48.55 -2.17 -1.51
N ILE A 484 49.76 -1.62 -1.62
CA ILE A 484 50.26 -1.06 -2.88
C ILE A 484 51.58 -1.69 -3.29
N LYS A 485 51.82 -1.71 -4.60
CA LYS A 485 53.13 -2.00 -5.20
C LYS A 485 53.48 -0.84 -6.11
N TYR A 486 54.71 -0.35 -6.03
CA TYR A 486 55.15 0.75 -6.89
C TYR A 486 56.65 0.67 -7.16
N ASN A 487 57.06 1.32 -8.24
CA ASN A 487 58.46 1.59 -8.54
C ASN A 487 58.74 3.08 -8.29
N VAL A 488 59.94 3.40 -7.84
CA VAL A 488 60.42 4.77 -7.76
C VAL A 488 61.85 4.89 -8.27
N VAL A 489 62.09 5.86 -9.15
CA VAL A 489 63.39 6.18 -9.71
C VAL A 489 63.92 7.47 -9.08
N TYR A 490 65.11 7.38 -8.51
CA TYR A 490 65.83 8.42 -7.82
C TYR A 490 66.81 9.02 -8.82
N ARG A 491 66.74 10.33 -9.05
CA ARG A 491 67.71 11.05 -9.87
C ARG A 491 68.45 12.04 -8.99
N THR A 492 69.62 11.64 -8.52
CA THR A 492 70.48 12.46 -7.68
C THR A 492 71.31 13.40 -8.54
N THR A 493 71.27 14.69 -8.24
CA THR A 493 72.07 15.74 -8.88
C THR A 493 73.19 16.24 -7.97
N TYR A 494 74.24 16.75 -8.60
CA TYR A 494 75.44 17.23 -7.91
C TYR A 494 75.82 18.60 -8.45
N PRO A 495 76.36 19.50 -7.60
CA PRO A 495 76.78 20.80 -8.05
C PRO A 495 77.83 20.70 -9.16
N TYR A 496 77.78 21.62 -10.11
CA TYR A 496 78.69 21.66 -11.26
C TYR A 496 80.19 21.56 -10.86
N SER A 497 80.56 22.15 -9.71
CA SER A 497 81.93 22.12 -9.18
C SER A 497 82.46 20.71 -8.91
N THR A 498 81.58 19.73 -8.68
CA THR A 498 81.98 18.35 -8.37
C THR A 498 82.37 17.54 -9.60
N LYS A 499 82.04 18.01 -10.82
CA LYS A 499 82.20 17.29 -12.09
C LYS A 499 81.54 15.89 -12.12
N LYS A 500 80.61 15.63 -11.20
CA LYS A 500 79.84 14.38 -11.14
C LYS A 500 78.68 14.43 -12.11
N THR A 501 78.36 13.28 -12.69
CA THR A 501 77.13 13.12 -13.49
C THR A 501 75.98 12.68 -12.59
N PRO A 502 74.71 12.94 -12.96
CA PRO A 502 73.58 12.49 -12.17
C PRO A 502 73.58 10.96 -11.97
N ARG A 503 73.38 10.52 -10.72
CA ARG A 503 73.20 9.12 -10.36
C ARG A 503 71.72 8.76 -10.44
N ILE A 504 71.41 7.65 -11.11
CA ILE A 504 70.04 7.17 -11.34
C ILE A 504 69.92 5.79 -10.70
N GLU A 505 68.99 5.66 -9.76
CA GLU A 505 68.74 4.41 -9.02
C GLU A 505 67.25 4.13 -8.97
N GLY A 506 66.85 2.89 -9.24
CA GLY A 506 65.44 2.47 -9.24
C GLY A 506 65.19 1.45 -8.14
N PHE A 507 64.06 1.60 -7.45
CA PHE A 507 63.63 0.72 -6.36
C PHE A 507 62.20 0.25 -6.57
N ASP A 508 61.99 -1.06 -6.43
CA ASP A 508 60.67 -1.67 -6.40
C ASP A 508 60.24 -1.90 -4.95
N TYR A 509 59.09 -1.34 -4.60
CA TYR A 509 58.46 -1.53 -3.30
C TYR A 509 57.28 -2.48 -3.43
N SER A 510 57.24 -3.49 -2.55
CA SER A 510 56.15 -4.46 -2.46
C SER A 510 55.60 -4.52 -1.04
N ASP A 511 54.32 -4.92 -0.92
CA ASP A 511 53.61 -5.09 0.35
C ASP A 511 53.51 -3.82 1.21
N VAL A 512 53.65 -2.64 0.59
CA VAL A 512 53.48 -1.35 1.24
C VAL A 512 52.02 -1.19 1.64
N LYS A 513 51.78 -0.69 2.85
CA LYS A 513 50.43 -0.40 3.37
C LYS A 513 50.26 1.08 3.60
N VAL A 514 49.16 1.61 3.12
CA VAL A 514 48.82 3.03 3.25
C VAL A 514 47.40 3.18 3.80
N GLN A 515 47.14 4.30 4.46
CA GLN A 515 45.82 4.79 4.80
C GLN A 515 45.53 5.99 3.91
N PHE A 516 44.34 6.03 3.32
CA PHE A 516 43.88 7.15 2.50
C PHE A 516 42.43 7.45 2.80
N GLU A 517 42.14 8.67 3.22
CA GLU A 517 40.79 9.17 3.42
C GLU A 517 40.53 10.32 2.44
N GLN A 518 39.50 10.18 1.62
CA GLN A 518 39.07 11.24 0.73
C GLN A 518 38.34 12.30 1.55
N ASP A 519 38.66 13.57 1.32
CA ASP A 519 37.94 14.69 1.91
C ASP A 519 36.70 14.98 1.04
N ASP A 520 35.49 14.88 1.60
CA ASP A 520 34.24 15.06 0.86
C ASP A 520 34.12 16.46 0.22
N ASP A 521 34.86 17.45 0.73
CA ASP A 521 34.77 18.86 0.34
C ASP A 521 35.96 19.37 -0.52
N SER A 522 36.99 18.56 -0.78
CA SER A 522 38.11 18.98 -1.65
C SER A 522 38.76 17.82 -2.43
N ASN A 523 39.09 18.08 -3.71
CA ASN A 523 39.92 17.18 -4.53
C ASN A 523 41.40 17.10 -4.05
N ASP A 524 41.71 17.62 -2.85
CA ASP A 524 43.07 17.64 -2.33
C ASP A 524 43.37 16.35 -1.53
N VAL A 525 44.44 15.65 -1.90
CA VAL A 525 44.95 14.49 -1.16
C VAL A 525 45.58 14.95 0.15
N LYS A 526 44.77 15.18 1.19
CA LYS A 526 45.26 15.64 2.50
C LYS A 526 45.59 14.52 3.48
N ASN A 527 45.00 13.34 3.32
CA ASN A 527 45.06 12.26 4.32
C ASN A 527 45.72 10.97 3.80
N PHE A 528 46.74 11.08 2.95
CA PHE A 528 47.56 9.93 2.55
C PHE A 528 48.68 9.68 3.57
N LYS A 529 48.73 8.48 4.17
CA LYS A 529 49.75 8.09 5.15
C LYS A 529 50.25 6.68 4.92
N PHE A 530 51.56 6.47 5.03
CA PHE A 530 52.17 5.16 5.14
C PHE A 530 51.87 4.56 6.52
N ILE A 531 51.31 3.35 6.51
CA ILE A 531 51.25 2.49 7.69
C ILE A 531 52.57 1.73 7.81
N ASP A 532 53.04 1.18 6.68
CA ASP A 532 54.23 0.36 6.57
C ASP A 532 54.80 0.45 5.15
N MET A 533 56.12 0.61 5.01
CA MET A 533 56.78 0.67 3.70
C MET A 533 57.09 -0.71 3.07
N GLY A 534 56.51 -1.78 3.62
CA GLY A 534 56.59 -3.12 3.06
C GLY A 534 57.99 -3.71 3.13
N ASP A 535 58.49 -4.18 2.00
CA ASP A 535 59.82 -4.80 1.91
C ASP A 535 61.01 -3.82 1.95
N GLY A 536 60.74 -2.53 2.20
CA GLY A 536 61.76 -1.49 2.33
C GLY A 536 62.40 -1.05 1.01
N GLY A 537 61.91 -1.55 -0.13
CA GLY A 537 62.41 -1.20 -1.45
C GLY A 537 63.61 -2.04 -1.87
N LYS A 538 63.47 -2.77 -2.98
CA LYS A 538 64.55 -3.56 -3.59
C LYS A 538 65.14 -2.79 -4.77
N LYS A 539 66.45 -2.60 -4.75
CA LYS A 539 67.16 -1.96 -5.86
C LYS A 539 67.05 -2.81 -7.12
N VAL A 540 66.55 -2.21 -8.19
CA VAL A 540 66.32 -2.84 -9.51
C VAL A 540 67.07 -2.15 -10.64
N GLU A 541 67.51 -0.91 -10.43
CA GLU A 541 68.24 -0.12 -11.44
C GLU A 541 69.37 0.68 -10.78
N ASP A 542 70.52 0.78 -11.45
CA ASP A 542 71.64 1.65 -11.08
C ASP A 542 72.50 1.98 -12.31
N ASN A 543 72.68 3.27 -12.61
CA ASN A 543 73.60 3.68 -13.67
C ASN A 543 75.08 3.68 -13.27
N ARG A 544 75.39 3.37 -11.99
CA ARG A 544 76.72 3.33 -11.38
C ARG A 544 77.54 4.61 -11.59
N ALA A 545 76.86 5.74 -11.74
CA ALA A 545 77.54 7.01 -11.95
C ALA A 545 78.38 7.39 -10.71
N ASN A 546 79.62 7.79 -10.97
CA ASN A 546 80.59 8.26 -9.98
C ASN A 546 81.09 7.18 -8.99
N GLU A 547 80.88 5.89 -9.30
CA GLU A 547 81.62 4.75 -8.73
C GLU A 547 82.99 4.61 -9.43
#